data_AF-A0A443IWJ5-F1
#
_entry.id   AF-A0A443IWJ5-F1
#
_cell.length_a   1.000
_cell.length_b   1.000
_cell.length_c   1.000
_cell.angle_alpha   90.00
_cell.angle_beta   90.00
_cell.angle_gamma   90.00
#
_symmetry.space_group_name_H-M   'P 1'
#
loop_
_entity.id
_entity.type
_entity.pdbx_description
1 polymer ?
#
loop_
_entity_poly.entity_id
_entity_poly.type
_entity_poly.pdbx_seq_one_letter_code
_entity_poly.pdbx_strand_id
1 'polypeptide(L)' 'MNKSEIEYKIADLKADYVRLQHDLEKLEYVKGILHPLEKQLMEIEEELKTLNKMLDEISE' A
#
# COMPACT_ATOMS: atom_id res chain seq x y z
N MET A 1 6.50 -6.19 -16.95
CA MET A 1 5.56 -6.80 -15.99
C MET A 1 4.32 -7.17 -16.75
N ASN A 2 3.79 -8.36 -16.54
CA ASN A 2 2.50 -8.75 -17.11
C ASN A 2 1.36 -8.23 -16.24
N LYS A 3 0.16 -8.07 -16.82
CA LYS A 3 -1.07 -7.65 -16.11
C LYS A 3 -1.24 -8.38 -14.77
N SER A 4 -1.11 -9.70 -14.79
CA SER A 4 -1.26 -10.55 -13.60
C SER A 4 -0.20 -10.30 -12.53
N GLU A 5 1.02 -9.91 -12.89
CA GLU A 5 2.06 -9.56 -11.90
C GLU A 5 1.75 -8.23 -11.21
N ILE A 6 1.18 -7.28 -11.94
CA ILE A 6 0.76 -5.98 -11.40
C ILE A 6 -0.44 -6.18 -10.46
N GLU A 7 -1.43 -6.96 -10.86
CA GLU A 7 -2.57 -7.32 -10.00
C GLU A 7 -2.10 -8.03 -8.71
N TYR A 8 -1.14 -8.94 -8.83
CA TYR A 8 -0.55 -9.61 -7.68
C TYR A 8 0.15 -8.63 -6.75
N LYS A 9 0.99 -7.72 -7.28
CA LYS A 9 1.61 -6.67 -6.47
C LYS A 9 0.60 -5.74 -5.81
N ILE A 10 -0.48 -5.37 -6.51
CA ILE A 10 -1.56 -4.56 -5.95
C ILE A 10 -2.22 -5.28 -4.77
N ALA A 11 -2.47 -6.59 -4.90
CA ALA A 11 -3.06 -7.39 -3.84
C ALA A 11 -2.11 -7.49 -2.63
N ASP A 12 -0.81 -7.67 -2.88
CA ASP A 12 0.23 -7.74 -1.85
C ASP A 12 0.35 -6.41 -1.09
N LEU A 13 0.48 -5.29 -1.82
CA LEU A 13 0.51 -3.94 -1.24
C LEU A 13 -0.75 -3.59 -0.47
N LYS A 14 -1.94 -4.02 -0.92
CA LYS A 14 -3.18 -3.88 -0.15
C LYS A 14 -3.15 -4.68 1.15
N ALA A 15 -2.58 -5.89 1.13
CA ALA A 15 -2.44 -6.69 2.33
C ALA A 15 -1.47 -6.03 3.32
N ASP A 16 -0.36 -5.48 2.84
CA ASP A 16 0.58 -4.71 3.68
C ASP A 16 -0.05 -3.42 4.20
N TYR A 17 -0.82 -2.68 3.38
CA TYR A 17 -1.58 -1.50 3.80
C TYR A 17 -2.49 -1.79 4.99
N VAL A 18 -3.26 -2.89 4.92
CA VAL A 18 -4.16 -3.31 6.01
C VAL A 18 -3.39 -3.67 7.28
N ARG A 19 -2.25 -4.36 7.16
CA ARG A 19 -1.40 -4.64 8.34
C ARG A 19 -0.87 -3.34 8.95
N LEU A 20 -0.39 -2.43 8.12
CA LEU A 20 0.19 -1.16 8.55
C LEU A 20 -0.85 -0.27 9.24
N GLN A 21 -2.07 -0.25 8.73
CA GLN A 21 -3.19 0.42 9.38
C GLN A 21 -3.46 -0.17 10.77
N HIS A 22 -3.45 -1.49 10.89
CA HIS A 22 -3.70 -2.16 12.15
C HIS A 22 -2.57 -1.93 13.17
N ASP A 23 -1.32 -1.88 12.71
CA ASP A 23 -0.17 -1.48 13.52
C ASP A 23 -0.22 0.01 13.92
N LEU A 24 -0.74 0.88 13.04
CA LEU A 24 -0.93 2.30 13.30
C LEU A 24 -1.98 2.52 14.39
N GLU A 25 -3.13 1.85 14.32
CA GLU A 25 -4.15 1.88 15.38
C GLU A 25 -3.58 1.41 16.73
N LYS A 26 -2.77 0.34 16.70
CA LYS A 26 -2.12 -0.18 17.90
C LYS A 26 -1.08 0.78 18.47
N LEU A 27 -0.29 1.44 17.61
CA LEU A 27 0.70 2.43 18.03
C LEU A 27 0.04 3.69 18.57
N GLU A 28 -1.08 4.11 17.97
CA GLU A 28 -1.86 5.26 18.43
C GLU A 28 -2.39 5.00 19.84
N TYR A 29 -2.89 3.77 20.08
CA TYR A 29 -3.31 3.33 21.40
C TYR A 29 -2.18 3.37 22.45
N VAL A 30 -0.95 3.05 22.04
CA VAL A 30 0.24 3.05 22.92
C VAL A 30 0.86 4.46 23.03
N LYS A 31 0.27 5.50 22.39
CA LYS A 31 0.88 6.84 22.23
C LYS A 31 2.30 6.78 21.65
N GLY A 32 2.54 5.81 20.77
CA GLY A 32 3.77 5.66 20.02
C GLY A 32 3.91 6.72 18.92
N ILE A 33 5.06 6.72 18.25
CA ILE A 33 5.33 7.64 17.14
C ILE A 33 4.67 7.09 15.87
N LEU A 34 3.65 7.78 15.36
CA LEU A 34 2.90 7.39 14.15
C LEU A 34 3.58 7.82 12.84
N HIS A 35 4.44 8.84 12.93
CA HIS A 35 5.14 9.47 11.82
C HIS A 35 5.84 8.51 10.82
N PRO A 36 6.52 7.42 11.26
CA PRO A 36 7.11 6.47 10.33
C PRO A 36 6.07 5.56 9.64
N LEU A 37 4.96 5.22 10.30
CA LEU A 37 3.91 4.41 9.69
C LEU A 37 3.06 5.21 8.71
N GLU A 38 2.73 6.45 9.03
CA GLU A 38 2.03 7.34 8.09
C GLU A 38 2.82 7.53 6.80
N LYS A 39 4.16 7.67 6.92
CA LYS A 39 5.02 7.75 5.74
C LYS A 39 4.96 6.47 4.90
N GLN A 40 5.02 5.30 5.54
CA GLN A 40 4.92 4.02 4.82
C GLN A 40 3.55 3.82 4.17
N LEU A 41 2.46 4.21 4.83
CA LEU A 41 1.12 4.21 4.24
C LEU A 41 1.05 5.06 2.98
N MET A 42 1.64 6.25 3.02
CA MET A 42 1.68 7.17 1.88
C MET A 42 2.51 6.61 0.72
N GLU A 43 3.65 5.97 1.01
CA GLU A 43 4.47 5.28 0.00
C GLU A 43 3.70 4.12 -0.66
N ILE A 44 2.97 3.32 0.12
CA ILE A 44 2.14 2.23 -0.40
C ILE A 44 1.01 2.76 -1.29
N GLU A 45 0.37 3.88 -0.91
CA GLU A 45 -0.64 4.53 -1.76
C GLU A 45 -0.07 5.02 -3.09
N GLU A 46 1.11 5.66 -3.08
CA GLU A 46 1.77 6.10 -4.31
C GLU A 46 2.14 4.91 -5.22
N GLU A 47 2.65 3.81 -4.66
CA GLU A 47 2.93 2.60 -5.41
C GLU A 47 1.65 1.97 -5.98
N LEU A 48 0.59 1.85 -5.18
CA LEU A 48 -0.71 1.33 -5.64
C LEU A 48 -1.30 2.15 -6.79
N LYS A 49 -1.18 3.48 -6.72
CA LYS A 49 -1.65 4.39 -7.77
C LYS A 49 -0.83 4.22 -9.04
N THR A 50 0.48 4.07 -8.91
CA THR A 50 1.40 3.84 -10.03
C THR A 50 1.12 2.51 -10.70
N LEU A 51 0.95 1.44 -9.91
CA LEU A 51 0.62 0.11 -10.41
C LEU A 51 -0.75 0.07 -11.08
N ASN A 52 -1.76 0.73 -10.53
CA ASN A 52 -3.07 0.83 -11.18
C ASN A 52 -2.99 1.58 -12.51
N LYS A 53 -2.21 2.67 -12.60
CA LYS A 53 -1.96 3.35 -13.89
C LYS A 53 -1.31 2.41 -14.89
N MET A 54 -0.25 1.71 -14.49
CA MET A 54 0.41 0.73 -15.37
C MET A 54 -0.54 -0.39 -15.79
N LEU A 55 -1.42 -0.84 -14.90
CA LEU A 55 -2.42 -1.87 -15.18
C LEU A 55 -3.44 -1.40 -16.23
N ASP A 56 -3.87 -0.15 -16.12
CA ASP A 56 -4.80 0.52 -17.03
C ASP A 56 -4.15 0.68 -18.41
N GLU A 57 -2.91 1.21 -18.47
CA GLU A 57 -2.13 1.37 -19.71
C GLU A 57 -1.83 0.04 -20.42
N ILE A 58 -1.75 -1.09 -19.69
CA ILE A 58 -1.55 -2.43 -20.27
C ILE A 58 -2.87 -3.08 -20.70
N SER A 59 -4.00 -2.62 -20.14
CA SER A 59 -5.33 -3.17 -20.44
C SER A 59 -6.03 -2.46 -21.60
N GLU A 60 -5.52 -1.31 -22.05
CA GLU A 60 -5.98 -0.51 -23.18
C GLU A 60 -5.21 -0.84 -24.48
#